data_AF-A0A9P6YTX5-F1
#
_entry.id   AF-A0A9P6YTX5-F1
#
_cell.length_a   1.000
_cell.length_b   1.000
_cell.length_c   1.000
_cell.angle_alpha   90.00
_cell.angle_beta   90.00
_cell.angle_gamma   90.00
#
_symmetry.space_group_name_H-M   'P 1'
#
loop_
_entity.id
_entity.type
_entity.pdbx_description
1 polymer ?
#
loop_
_entity_poly.entity_id
_entity_poly.type
_entity_poly.pdbx_seq_one_letter_code
_entity_poly.pdbx_strand_id
1 'polypeptide(L)'
;MSAIIDSLRQKLETIPEINSADIVESVACLKELSGQAHLVDQGKWNELASACKYLADAARTVPVRTPLGEANIIRDLATLLQRVPYQQTNFQIQALRVLGNLCFDNEGVLLERWTGC
;
A
#
# COMPACT_ATOMS: atom_id res chain seq x y z
N MET A 1 -4.40 9.73 15.27
CA MET A 1 -4.53 9.14 13.91
C MET A 1 -3.59 9.93 13.00
N SER A 2 -2.83 9.27 12.12
CA SER A 2 -1.84 9.98 11.27
C SER A 2 -2.56 10.83 10.22
N ALA A 3 -2.11 12.06 9.97
CA ALA A 3 -2.70 12.95 8.95
C ALA A 3 -2.79 12.29 7.55
N ILE A 4 -1.87 11.36 7.25
CA ILE A 4 -1.88 10.58 6.00
C ILE A 4 -3.07 9.59 5.98
N ILE A 5 -3.37 8.96 7.12
CA ILE A 5 -4.48 8.01 7.26
C ILE A 5 -5.82 8.72 7.16
N ASP A 6 -5.94 9.90 7.77
CA ASP A 6 -7.16 10.71 7.69
C ASP A 6 -7.39 11.21 6.26
N SER A 7 -6.34 11.64 5.55
CA SER A 7 -6.42 12.03 4.14
C SER A 7 -6.78 10.87 3.23
N LEU A 8 -6.20 9.68 3.44
CA LEU A 8 -6.54 8.47 2.70
C LEU A 8 -8.02 8.13 2.86
N ARG A 9 -8.53 8.16 4.10
CA ARG A 9 -9.94 7.88 4.39
C ARG A 9 -10.86 8.80 3.60
N GLN A 10 -10.64 10.12 3.67
CA GLN A 10 -11.45 11.11 2.95
C GLN A 10 -11.49 10.85 1.44
N LYS A 11 -10.34 10.51 0.84
CA LYS A 11 -10.25 10.22 -0.61
C LYS A 11 -10.92 8.91 -1.01
N LEU A 12 -10.93 7.90 -0.13
CA LEU A 12 -11.60 6.63 -0.41
C LEU A 12 -13.11 6.69 -0.20
N GLU A 13 -13.59 7.51 0.74
CA GLU A 13 -15.02 7.75 0.97
C GLU A 13 -15.71 8.39 -0.24
N THR A 14 -14.96 9.05 -1.14
CA THR A 14 -15.50 9.56 -2.40
C THR A 14 -15.62 8.50 -3.50
N ILE A 15 -15.25 7.24 -3.24
CA ILE A 15 -15.31 6.12 -4.19
C ILE A 15 -16.37 5.12 -3.71
N PRO A 16 -17.63 5.23 -4.17
CA PRO A 16 -18.77 4.56 -3.55
C PRO A 16 -18.76 3.03 -3.64
N GLU A 17 -18.01 2.44 -4.58
CA GLU A 17 -17.93 0.99 -4.78
C GLU A 17 -16.90 0.29 -3.88
N ILE A 18 -16.32 1.00 -2.90
CA ILE A 18 -15.12 0.53 -2.20
C ILE A 18 -15.32 0.47 -0.69
N ASN A 19 -14.86 -0.63 -0.09
CA ASN A 19 -14.76 -0.71 1.36
C ASN A 19 -13.55 0.10 1.86
N SER A 20 -13.76 1.38 2.09
CA SER A 20 -12.73 2.33 2.53
C SER A 20 -12.15 1.97 3.90
N ALA A 21 -12.94 1.38 4.80
CA ALA A 21 -12.52 1.02 6.15
C ALA A 21 -11.40 -0.03 6.14
N ASP A 22 -11.61 -1.15 5.42
CA ASP A 22 -10.64 -2.25 5.35
C ASP A 22 -9.31 -1.81 4.71
N ILE A 23 -9.38 -0.93 3.70
CA ILE A 23 -8.19 -0.38 3.04
C ILE A 23 -7.42 0.52 4.01
N VAL A 24 -8.13 1.42 4.69
CA VAL A 24 -7.52 2.33 5.67
C VAL A 24 -6.86 1.55 6.81
N GLU A 25 -7.53 0.51 7.32
CA GLU A 25 -6.99 -0.37 8.35
C GLU A 25 -5.74 -1.11 7.87
N SER A 26 -5.76 -1.63 6.64
CA SER A 26 -4.59 -2.30 6.03
C SER A 26 -3.40 -1.36 5.87
N VAL A 27 -3.61 -0.10 5.47
CA VAL A 27 -2.54 0.91 5.40
C VAL A 27 -2.03 1.28 6.80
N ALA A 28 -2.91 1.37 7.79
CA ALA A 28 -2.52 1.66 9.17
C ALA A 28 -1.64 0.54 9.75
N CYS A 29 -2.05 -0.71 9.59
CA CYS A 29 -1.28 -1.90 9.99
C CYS A 29 0.11 -1.90 9.35
N LEU A 30 0.19 -1.66 8.04
CA LEU A 30 1.47 -1.56 7.33
C LEU A 30 2.38 -0.47 7.90
N LYS A 31 1.83 0.73 8.14
CA LYS A 31 2.60 1.87 8.66
C LYS A 31 3.15 1.59 10.04
N GLU A 32 2.31 1.10 10.94
CA GLU A 32 2.71 0.75 12.30
C GLU A 32 3.86 -0.26 12.28
N LEU A 33 3.70 -1.35 11.53
CA LEU A 33 4.66 -2.44 11.51
C LEU A 33 5.93 -2.10 10.72
N SER A 34 5.86 -1.27 9.68
CA SER A 34 7.05 -0.74 8.99
C SER A 34 7.93 0.12 9.90
N GLY A 35 7.31 0.88 10.81
CA GLY A 35 8.02 1.64 11.86
C GLY A 35 8.70 0.75 12.90
N GLN A 36 8.21 -0.48 13.09
CA GLN A 36 8.72 -1.46 14.05
C GLN A 36 9.45 -2.63 13.38
N ALA A 37 9.85 -2.52 12.10
CA ALA A 37 10.20 -3.68 11.27
C ALA A 37 11.32 -4.59 11.81
N HIS A 38 12.18 -4.09 12.70
CA HIS A 38 13.25 -4.88 13.35
C HIS A 38 12.75 -5.81 14.47
N LEU A 39 11.47 -5.67 14.87
CA LEU A 39 10.81 -6.42 15.95
C LEU A 39 9.62 -7.25 15.44
N VAL A 40 9.50 -7.43 14.12
CA VAL A 40 8.37 -8.13 13.51
C VAL A 40 8.60 -9.64 13.66
N ASP A 41 7.86 -10.24 14.59
CA ASP A 41 7.81 -11.69 14.78
C ASP A 41 7.06 -12.41 13.63
N GLN A 42 7.11 -13.74 13.62
CA GLN A 42 6.44 -14.56 12.59
C GLN A 42 4.93 -14.32 12.48
N GLY A 43 4.24 -13.99 13.57
CA GLY A 43 2.79 -13.74 13.57
C GLY A 43 2.47 -12.46 12.79
N LYS A 44 3.26 -11.42 13.01
CA LYS A 44 3.10 -10.12 12.36
C LYS A 44 3.40 -10.14 10.85
N TRP A 45 4.29 -11.02 10.38
CA TRP A 45 4.51 -11.18 8.93
C TRP A 45 3.28 -11.75 8.21
N ASN A 46 2.51 -12.63 8.86
CA ASN A 46 1.25 -13.16 8.29
C ASN A 46 0.14 -12.10 8.26
N GLU A 47 0.08 -11.26 9.29
CA GLU A 47 -0.82 -10.11 9.34
C GLU A 47 -0.49 -9.13 8.22
N LEU A 48 0.79 -8.77 8.08
CA LEU A 48 1.30 -7.94 6.98
C LEU A 48 1.00 -8.54 5.60
N ALA A 49 1.12 -9.86 5.44
CA ALA A 49 0.78 -10.52 4.19
C ALA A 49 -0.72 -10.38 3.88
N SER A 50 -1.57 -10.52 4.88
CA SER A 50 -3.02 -10.34 4.75
C SER A 50 -3.38 -8.90 4.38
N ALA A 51 -2.82 -7.92 5.09
CA ALA A 51 -2.98 -6.50 4.77
C ALA A 51 -2.50 -6.19 3.34
N CYS A 52 -1.32 -6.68 2.95
CA CYS A 52 -0.81 -6.50 1.58
C CYS A 52 -1.69 -7.16 0.52
N LYS A 53 -2.31 -8.32 0.83
CA LYS A 53 -3.27 -8.96 -0.09
C LYS A 53 -4.48 -8.06 -0.32
N TYR A 54 -5.08 -7.53 0.73
CA TYR A 54 -6.21 -6.59 0.62
C TYR A 54 -5.83 -5.34 -0.17
N LEU A 55 -4.66 -4.74 0.14
CA LEU A 55 -4.16 -3.58 -0.58
C LEU A 55 -3.88 -3.89 -2.06
N ALA A 56 -3.33 -5.06 -2.36
CA ALA A 56 -3.06 -5.46 -3.73
C ALA A 56 -4.36 -5.63 -4.52
N ASP A 57 -5.37 -6.25 -3.92
CA ASP A 57 -6.68 -6.45 -4.56
C ASP A 57 -7.37 -5.10 -4.78
N ALA A 58 -7.32 -4.19 -3.80
CA ALA A 58 -7.85 -2.83 -3.91
C ALA A 58 -7.12 -2.00 -4.98
N ALA A 59 -5.78 -2.11 -5.06
CA ALA A 59 -4.96 -1.41 -6.05
C ALA A 59 -5.22 -1.88 -7.50
N ARG A 60 -6.01 -2.92 -7.74
CA ARG A 60 -6.47 -3.24 -9.10
C ARG A 60 -7.45 -2.21 -9.64
N THR A 61 -8.16 -1.51 -8.76
CA THR A 61 -9.16 -0.50 -9.10
C THR A 61 -8.46 0.85 -9.31
N VAL A 62 -8.52 1.36 -10.55
CA VAL A 62 -7.80 2.58 -10.97
C VAL A 62 -8.02 3.78 -10.01
N PRO A 63 -9.27 4.12 -9.62
CA PRO A 63 -9.52 5.20 -8.65
C PRO A 63 -8.84 5.05 -7.29
N VAL A 64 -8.49 3.83 -6.87
CA VAL A 64 -7.82 3.55 -5.58
C VAL A 64 -6.33 3.75 -5.63
N ARG A 65 -5.71 3.54 -6.81
CA ARG A 65 -4.26 3.56 -6.96
C ARG A 65 -3.66 4.90 -6.54
N THR A 66 -4.29 6.01 -6.93
CA THR A 66 -3.81 7.36 -6.58
C THR A 66 -3.86 7.64 -5.07
N PRO A 67 -5.02 7.50 -4.38
CA PRO A 67 -5.08 7.63 -2.92
C PRO A 67 -4.07 6.74 -2.19
N LEU A 68 -3.91 5.49 -2.66
CA LEU A 68 -2.90 4.60 -2.12
C LEU A 68 -1.49 5.14 -2.36
N GLY A 69 -1.11 5.50 -3.57
CA GLY A 69 0.21 6.07 -3.87
C GLY A 69 0.57 7.27 -2.98
N GLU A 70 -0.37 8.18 -2.79
CA GLU A 70 -0.22 9.37 -1.92
C GLU A 70 -0.08 9.02 -0.43
N ALA A 71 -0.56 7.84 -0.02
CA ALA A 71 -0.38 7.33 1.33
C ALA A 71 1.06 6.83 1.61
N ASN A 72 2.00 6.97 0.68
CA ASN A 72 3.41 6.58 0.81
C ASN A 72 3.67 5.09 1.04
N ILE A 73 2.74 4.22 0.62
CA ILE A 73 2.80 2.76 0.82
C ILE A 73 4.03 2.14 0.16
N ILE A 74 4.45 2.68 -0.99
CA ILE A 74 5.65 2.20 -1.72
C ILE A 74 6.89 2.28 -0.82
N ARG A 75 7.07 3.39 -0.09
CA ARG A 75 8.20 3.57 0.83
C ARG A 75 8.14 2.62 2.01
N ASP A 76 6.95 2.44 2.58
CA ASP A 76 6.73 1.56 3.73
C ASP A 76 6.99 0.09 3.34
N LEU A 77 6.51 -0.34 2.16
CA LEU A 77 6.76 -1.67 1.60
C LEU A 77 8.23 -1.89 1.23
N ALA A 78 8.89 -0.91 0.61
CA ALA A 78 10.31 -1.01 0.30
C ALA A 78 11.15 -1.21 1.57
N THR A 79 10.80 -0.51 2.66
CA THR A 79 11.46 -0.65 3.96
C THR A 79 11.28 -2.05 4.55
N LEU A 80 10.06 -2.62 4.45
CA LEU A 80 9.78 -3.97 4.92
C LEU A 80 10.45 -5.05 4.06
N LEU A 81 10.46 -4.89 2.73
CA LEU A 81 11.07 -5.83 1.79
C LEU A 81 12.59 -5.92 1.94
N GLN A 82 13.27 -4.86 2.38
CA GLN A 82 14.70 -4.90 2.70
C GLN A 82 15.02 -5.74 3.95
N ARG A 83 14.02 -5.99 4.81
CA ARG A 83 14.22 -6.56 6.15
C ARG A 83 13.57 -7.92 6.33
N VAL A 84 12.57 -8.24 5.52
CA VAL A 84 11.81 -9.48 5.63
C VAL A 84 12.72 -10.72 5.51
N PRO A 85 12.62 -11.70 6.42
CA PRO A 85 13.31 -12.98 6.28
C PRO A 85 12.86 -13.72 5.02
N TYR A 86 13.78 -14.42 4.35
CA TYR A 86 13.48 -15.13 3.10
C TYR A 86 12.38 -16.19 3.22
N GLN A 87 12.16 -16.74 4.42
CA GLN A 87 11.11 -17.73 4.69
C GLN A 87 9.70 -17.12 4.64
N GLN A 88 9.57 -15.80 4.74
CA GLN A 88 8.28 -15.10 4.69
C GLN A 88 7.86 -14.81 3.25
N THR A 89 7.94 -15.84 2.40
CA THR A 89 7.64 -15.74 0.96
C THR A 89 6.23 -15.23 0.69
N ASN A 90 5.26 -15.57 1.55
CA ASN A 90 3.89 -15.08 1.40
C ASN A 90 3.84 -13.54 1.48
N PHE A 91 4.45 -12.93 2.50
CA PHE A 91 4.55 -11.47 2.58
C PHE A 91 5.25 -10.88 1.36
N GLN A 92 6.40 -11.43 0.96
CA GLN A 92 7.15 -10.96 -0.21
C GLN A 92 6.28 -10.92 -1.47
N ILE A 93 5.54 -12.00 -1.74
CA ILE A 93 4.63 -12.09 -2.89
C ILE A 93 3.54 -11.02 -2.80
N GLN A 94 2.86 -10.89 -1.66
CA GLN A 94 1.76 -9.91 -1.54
C GLN A 94 2.28 -8.47 -1.64
N ALA A 95 3.41 -8.16 -1.03
CA ALA A 95 4.05 -6.84 -1.13
C ALA A 95 4.42 -6.50 -2.58
N LEU A 96 4.98 -7.45 -3.33
CA LEU A 96 5.29 -7.27 -4.76
C LEU A 96 4.03 -7.08 -5.60
N ARG A 97 2.91 -7.74 -5.27
CA ARG A 97 1.62 -7.50 -5.94
C ARG A 97 1.12 -6.08 -5.72
N VAL A 98 1.22 -5.54 -4.50
CA VAL A 98 0.87 -4.13 -4.23
C VAL A 98 1.72 -3.20 -5.10
N LEU A 99 3.05 -3.37 -5.06
CA LEU A 99 3.97 -2.55 -5.85
C LEU A 99 3.69 -2.63 -7.35
N GLY A 100 3.48 -3.84 -7.88
CA GLY A 100 3.14 -4.05 -9.29
C GLY A 100 1.87 -3.31 -9.68
N ASN A 101 0.80 -3.42 -8.89
CA ASN A 101 -0.48 -2.77 -9.18
C ASN A 101 -0.42 -1.24 -9.08
N LEU A 102 0.37 -0.70 -8.14
CA LEU A 102 0.57 0.75 -8.02
C LEU A 102 1.45 1.32 -9.14
N CYS A 103 2.40 0.53 -9.67
CA CYS A 103 3.28 0.98 -10.75
C CYS A 103 2.64 0.92 -12.15
N PHE A 104 1.54 0.18 -12.33
CA PHE A 104 0.92 -0.03 -13.64
C PHE A 104 0.32 1.24 -14.29
N ASP A 105 -0.01 2.29 -13.51
CA ASP A 105 -0.59 3.55 -14.02
C ASP A 105 0.31 4.79 -13.84
N ASN A 106 1.55 4.64 -13.34
CA ASN A 106 2.41 5.80 -13.06
C ASN A 106 2.95 6.50 -14.32
N GLU A 107 2.65 6.01 -15.53
CA GLU A 107 2.98 6.69 -16.79
C GLU A 107 2.06 7.89 -17.09
N GLY A 108 0.83 7.91 -16.55
CA GLY A 108 -0.16 8.96 -16.84
C GLY A 108 0.18 10.35 -16.29
N VAL A 109 0.88 10.41 -15.14
CA VAL A 109 1.23 11.70 -14.49
C VAL A 109 2.55 12.27 -15.00
N LEU A 110 3.41 11.45 -15.61
CA LEU A 110 4.71 11.90 -16.14
C LEU A 110 4.61 12.50 -17.56
N LEU A 111 3.63 12.09 -18.37
CA LEU A 111 3.47 12.57 -19.74
C LEU A 111 2.78 13.95 -19.84
N GLU A 112 1.90 14.29 -18.90
CA GLU A 112 1.26 15.63 -18.87
C GLU A 112 2.20 16.73 -18.35
N ARG A 113 3.28 16.37 -17.63
CA ARG A 113 4.28 17.33 -17.15
C ARG A 113 5.41 17.62 -18.15
N TRP A 114 5.55 16.81 -19.20
CA TRP A 114 6.63 16.92 -20.20
C TRP A 114 6.13 17.31 -21.60
N THR A 115 4.83 17.34 -21.86
CA THR A 115 4.25 17.81 -23.13
C THR A 115 3.87 19.29 -23.12
N GLY A 116 4.58 20.10 -22.32
CA GLY A 116 4.58 21.56 -22.46
C GLY A 116 5.26 22.04 -23.75
N CYS A 117 4.76 21.56 -24.89
CA CYS A 117 4.90 22.16 -26.22
C CYS A 117 3.53 22.65 -26.67
#